data_AF-A0A3N5FZ16-F1
#
_entry.id   AF-A0A3N5FZ16-F1
#
_cell.length_a   1.000
_cell.length_b   1.000
_cell.length_c   1.000
_cell.angle_alpha   90.00
_cell.angle_beta   90.00
_cell.angle_gamma   90.00
#
_symmetry.space_group_name_H-M   'P 1'
#
loop_
_entity.id
_entity.type
_entity.pdbx_description
1 polymer ?
#
loop_
_entity_poly.entity_id
_entity_poly.type
_entity_poly.pdbx_seq_one_letter_code
_entity_poly.pdbx_strand_id
1 'polypeptide(L)'
;WFAGGYINYYYYGFVLAGTPVKLLGIVPSIAYNFILPTWFAMIAIGAFAVAWNLLVKDEDSSRGIDPTALTSGLAASTLAILLGNQGTMQVIFRALQRMAAPGGNVPADATFIQKWTWAFKGIGLLFEGMTLPIGRGDWYWHPSRVIPAGPGNEITEFPFFTLLFSDLHAHMLAMPLILLIIAWAVAFIKSHAKMSRAEWIAAFAIGGLMIGALKPTNTWDLYTFFPFLALAVIYAINRHFEWENWFKLPNWLGRALFSIAFVVGLYLLGSLMYSPFDRWYGQAYNSVDPWTASRTPLSSYFTHWGLFLFIIAFWLFWEVREWMAATPVSHLKRLAPYQLGIELGLAAVLALFIYLLMDGVQVALIALPLAVIAGLLLLRPHMPGVKRGVLLMIGTGLALTLAVEVIALRGDIGRMNTIFKLYLQVWMLFAVSTGAAFGWLLDEFPFWNPRWRTIYQIGLYLLLAGAFMYTVTATTDKISDRFRDTAPRTLDGMTFMNYSKHFEGQEILLKHDYRAIRWMQDNVKGSPVIVESNCTEYRWCTRYTIYTGLPGVVGWNWHQRQQRGFVEPLIIENRIA
;
A
#
# COMPACT_ATOMS: atom_id res chain seq x y z
N TRP A 1 -12.49 10.38 21.45
CA TRP A 1 -11.81 9.12 21.79
C TRP A 1 -11.23 9.28 23.18
N PHE A 2 -11.68 8.46 24.13
CA PHE A 2 -11.34 8.41 25.57
C PHE A 2 -10.69 9.65 26.22
N ALA A 3 -11.50 10.55 26.80
CA ALA A 3 -10.98 11.63 27.63
C ALA A 3 -10.35 11.06 28.91
N GLY A 4 -9.09 11.39 29.18
CA GLY A 4 -8.41 11.04 30.44
C GLY A 4 -7.70 9.69 30.50
N GLY A 5 -7.47 9.00 29.37
CA GLY A 5 -6.59 7.82 29.41
C GLY A 5 -5.93 7.45 28.08
N TYR A 6 -5.52 6.18 27.93
CA TYR A 6 -4.60 5.76 26.87
C TYR A 6 -5.25 5.70 25.48
N ILE A 7 -4.47 6.10 24.48
CA ILE A 7 -4.78 5.99 23.07
C ILE A 7 -4.26 4.64 22.59
N ASN A 8 -5.11 3.82 22.00
CA ASN A 8 -4.71 2.50 21.49
C ASN A 8 -4.72 2.42 19.95
N TYR A 9 -5.04 3.54 19.30
CA TYR A 9 -5.30 3.61 17.86
C TYR A 9 -4.41 4.66 17.19
N TYR A 10 -4.00 4.40 15.94
CA TYR A 10 -3.17 5.31 15.16
C TYR A 10 -4.03 6.51 14.70
N TYR A 11 -3.90 7.65 15.36
CA TYR A 11 -4.80 8.80 15.14
C TYR A 11 -4.15 9.97 14.41
N TYR A 12 -2.84 9.95 14.17
CA TYR A 12 -2.14 11.13 13.63
C TYR A 12 -2.58 11.47 12.22
N GLY A 13 -2.91 10.48 11.38
CA GLY A 13 -3.53 10.72 10.09
C GLY A 13 -4.83 11.55 10.20
N PHE A 14 -5.65 11.28 11.20
CA PHE A 14 -6.86 12.07 11.48
C PHE A 14 -6.54 13.46 12.00
N VAL A 15 -5.42 13.66 12.69
CA VAL A 15 -4.96 15.01 13.07
C VAL A 15 -4.57 15.80 11.83
N LEU A 16 -3.83 15.18 10.90
CA LEU A 16 -3.45 15.81 9.63
C LEU A 16 -4.66 16.19 8.79
N ALA A 17 -5.68 15.32 8.73
CA ALA A 17 -6.93 15.61 8.01
C ALA A 17 -7.85 16.59 8.74
N GLY A 18 -8.00 16.44 10.05
CA GLY A 18 -8.97 17.18 10.86
C GLY A 18 -8.51 18.58 11.27
N THR A 19 -7.21 18.85 11.37
CA THR A 19 -6.70 20.16 11.79
C THR A 19 -7.06 21.26 10.79
N PRO A 20 -6.83 21.12 9.48
CA PRO A 20 -7.26 22.12 8.49
C PRO A 20 -8.79 22.29 8.47
N VAL A 21 -9.54 21.20 8.60
CA VAL A 21 -11.01 21.23 8.65
C VAL A 21 -11.51 22.09 9.80
N LYS A 22 -10.96 21.88 11.00
CA LYS A 22 -11.30 22.67 12.18
C LYS A 22 -10.86 24.13 12.05
N LEU A 23 -9.65 24.37 11.54
CA LEU A 23 -9.11 25.72 11.33
C LEU A 23 -9.99 26.55 10.39
N LEU A 24 -10.52 25.91 9.34
CA LEU A 24 -11.39 26.55 8.34
C LEU A 24 -12.88 26.56 8.74
N GLY A 25 -13.25 25.98 9.88
CA GLY A 25 -14.65 25.93 10.33
C GLY A 25 -15.57 25.08 9.43
N ILE A 26 -15.04 24.07 8.74
CA ILE A 26 -15.81 23.23 7.81
C ILE A 26 -16.58 22.17 8.60
N VAL A 27 -17.88 22.06 8.36
CA VAL A 27 -18.72 21.03 9.00
C VAL A 27 -18.35 19.61 8.53
N PRO A 28 -18.44 18.58 9.40
CA PRO A 28 -18.00 17.22 9.07
C PRO A 28 -18.63 16.62 7.80
N SER A 29 -19.90 16.92 7.54
CA SER A 29 -20.63 16.40 6.37
C SER A 29 -20.07 16.88 5.04
N ILE A 30 -19.38 18.02 5.02
CA ILE A 30 -18.68 18.55 3.84
C ILE A 30 -17.19 18.15 3.89
N ALA A 31 -16.58 18.19 5.07
CA ALA A 31 -15.16 17.93 5.26
C ALA A 31 -14.70 16.58 4.68
N TYR A 32 -15.47 15.52 4.91
CA TYR A 32 -15.15 14.17 4.40
C TYR A 32 -15.01 14.15 2.87
N ASN A 33 -15.90 14.87 2.17
CA ASN A 33 -15.93 14.97 0.71
C ASN A 33 -14.80 15.85 0.14
N PHE A 34 -14.12 16.65 0.95
CA PHE A 34 -12.87 17.30 0.56
C PHE A 34 -11.64 16.47 0.90
N ILE A 35 -11.63 15.81 2.06
CA ILE A 35 -10.49 15.00 2.50
C ILE A 35 -10.18 13.88 1.48
N LEU A 36 -11.18 13.12 1.03
CA LEU A 36 -10.98 12.02 0.08
C LEU A 36 -10.26 12.45 -1.22
N PRO A 37 -10.77 13.41 -2.01
CA PRO A 37 -10.09 13.84 -3.24
C PRO A 37 -8.75 14.52 -2.98
N THR A 38 -8.59 15.23 -1.85
CA THR A 38 -7.28 15.80 -1.47
C THR A 38 -6.26 14.70 -1.21
N TRP A 39 -6.60 13.64 -0.49
CA TRP A 39 -5.71 12.49 -0.27
C TRP A 39 -5.42 11.74 -1.57
N PHE A 40 -6.43 11.53 -2.41
CA PHE A 40 -6.27 10.96 -3.75
C PHE A 40 -5.22 11.74 -4.56
N ALA A 41 -5.36 13.08 -4.59
CA ALA A 41 -4.45 13.96 -5.32
C ALA A 41 -3.03 13.96 -4.72
N MET A 42 -2.88 13.97 -3.40
CA MET A 42 -1.56 13.91 -2.75
C MET A 42 -0.82 12.60 -3.06
N ILE A 43 -1.54 11.47 -3.13
CA ILE A 43 -0.94 10.19 -3.51
C ILE A 43 -0.48 10.23 -4.97
N ALA A 44 -1.32 10.74 -5.89
CA ALA A 44 -0.95 10.90 -7.29
C ALA A 44 0.29 11.81 -7.46
N ILE A 45 0.29 12.99 -6.83
CA ILE A 45 1.38 13.96 -6.91
C ILE A 45 2.66 13.39 -6.29
N GLY A 46 2.56 12.70 -5.15
CA GLY A 46 3.70 12.05 -4.51
C GLY A 46 4.34 11.01 -5.43
N ALA A 47 3.54 10.10 -5.99
CA ALA A 47 4.03 9.07 -6.89
C ALA A 47 4.62 9.67 -8.18
N PHE A 48 3.95 10.69 -8.76
CA PHE A 48 4.46 11.46 -9.89
C PHE A 48 5.85 12.03 -9.59
N ALA A 49 5.96 12.78 -8.49
CA ALA A 49 7.15 13.52 -8.14
C ALA A 49 8.35 12.59 -7.93
N VAL A 50 8.15 11.44 -7.28
CA VAL A 50 9.27 10.50 -7.10
C VAL A 50 9.73 9.92 -8.44
N ALA A 51 8.83 9.37 -9.25
CA ALA A 51 9.20 8.74 -10.52
C ALA A 51 9.77 9.73 -11.54
N TRP A 52 9.21 10.93 -11.61
CA TRP A 52 9.75 12.04 -12.40
C TRP A 52 11.21 12.34 -12.01
N ASN A 53 11.48 12.55 -10.71
CA ASN A 53 12.83 12.89 -10.23
C ASN A 53 13.85 11.75 -10.35
N LEU A 54 13.39 10.50 -10.47
CA LEU A 54 14.27 9.35 -10.74
C LEU A 54 14.82 9.36 -12.17
N LEU A 55 14.14 10.01 -13.12
CA LEU A 55 14.50 10.01 -14.54
C LEU A 55 15.00 11.36 -15.05
N VAL A 56 14.58 12.48 -14.46
CA VAL A 56 15.08 13.80 -14.88
C VAL A 56 16.59 13.89 -14.72
N LYS A 57 17.23 14.30 -15.82
CA LYS A 57 18.67 14.60 -15.90
C LYS A 57 18.94 15.99 -15.33
N ASP A 58 19.92 16.10 -14.43
CA ASP A 58 20.22 17.35 -13.72
C ASP A 58 20.67 18.50 -14.66
N GLU A 59 21.22 18.18 -15.84
CA GLU A 59 21.66 19.16 -16.86
C GLU A 59 20.51 19.75 -17.71
N ASP A 60 19.35 19.07 -17.80
CA ASP A 60 18.23 19.45 -18.69
C ASP A 60 17.19 20.38 -18.02
N SER A 61 17.39 20.78 -16.76
CA SER A 61 16.46 21.68 -16.05
C SER A 61 16.27 23.05 -16.72
N SER A 62 17.12 23.39 -17.70
CA SER A 62 17.04 24.62 -18.49
C SER A 62 16.35 24.46 -19.87
N ARG A 63 15.98 23.24 -20.31
CA ARG A 63 15.42 22.99 -21.65
C ARG A 63 14.24 22.01 -21.63
N GLY A 64 13.05 22.55 -21.38
CA GLY A 64 11.78 21.87 -21.68
C GLY A 64 11.40 20.69 -20.78
N ILE A 65 10.26 20.08 -21.08
CA ILE A 65 9.71 18.93 -20.35
C ILE A 65 10.31 17.65 -20.95
N ASP A 66 11.05 16.87 -20.15
CA ASP A 66 11.54 15.54 -20.55
C ASP A 66 10.35 14.57 -20.72
N PRO A 67 10.06 14.08 -21.94
CA PRO A 67 8.92 13.21 -22.19
C PRO A 67 8.98 11.86 -21.47
N THR A 68 10.18 11.30 -21.27
CA THR A 68 10.35 10.01 -20.58
C THR A 68 10.12 10.20 -19.09
N ALA A 69 10.66 11.27 -18.49
CA ALA A 69 10.37 11.60 -17.09
C ALA A 69 8.87 11.88 -16.87
N LEU A 70 8.22 12.59 -17.79
CA LEU A 70 6.77 12.84 -17.76
C LEU A 70 5.99 11.53 -17.76
N THR A 71 6.31 10.66 -18.71
CA THR A 71 5.65 9.36 -18.87
C THR A 71 5.85 8.49 -17.64
N SER A 72 7.06 8.51 -17.05
CA SER A 72 7.37 7.79 -15.81
C SER A 72 6.56 8.30 -14.62
N GLY A 73 6.47 9.62 -14.44
CA GLY A 73 5.65 10.24 -13.40
C GLY A 73 4.16 9.91 -13.54
N LEU A 74 3.61 10.02 -14.75
CA LEU A 74 2.22 9.67 -15.05
C LEU A 74 1.95 8.18 -14.84
N ALA A 75 2.89 7.31 -15.25
CA ALA A 75 2.79 5.87 -15.05
C ALA A 75 2.76 5.53 -13.55
N ALA A 76 3.68 6.09 -12.75
CA ALA A 76 3.71 5.86 -11.31
C ALA A 76 2.42 6.33 -10.62
N SER A 77 1.91 7.50 -10.98
CA SER A 77 0.64 8.03 -10.45
C SER A 77 -0.54 7.10 -10.78
N THR A 78 -0.59 6.67 -12.03
CA THR A 78 -1.66 5.80 -12.54
C THR A 78 -1.64 4.45 -11.84
N LEU A 79 -0.46 3.84 -11.71
CA LEU A 79 -0.25 2.60 -10.98
C LEU A 79 -0.50 2.72 -9.47
N ALA A 80 -0.19 3.88 -8.88
CA ALA A 80 -0.36 4.10 -7.45
C ALA A 80 -1.84 4.23 -7.07
N ILE A 81 -2.66 4.93 -7.87
CA ILE A 81 -3.98 5.37 -7.40
C ILE A 81 -5.14 5.28 -8.39
N LEU A 82 -4.89 5.06 -9.68
CA LEU A 82 -5.96 4.97 -10.68
C LEU A 82 -6.30 3.53 -11.05
N LEU A 83 -5.30 2.64 -11.10
CA LEU A 83 -5.48 1.25 -11.51
C LEU A 83 -5.82 0.35 -10.33
N GLY A 84 -6.67 -0.66 -10.58
CA GLY A 84 -6.86 -1.76 -9.67
C GLY A 84 -5.90 -2.91 -9.93
N ASN A 85 -6.22 -4.07 -9.38
CA ASN A 85 -5.55 -5.33 -9.69
C ASN A 85 -6.30 -6.11 -10.79
N GLN A 86 -5.88 -7.34 -11.11
CA GLN A 86 -6.56 -8.21 -12.08
C GLN A 86 -7.81 -8.91 -11.51
N GLY A 87 -8.27 -8.52 -10.32
CA GLY A 87 -9.36 -9.17 -9.59
C GLY A 87 -10.69 -9.10 -10.34
N THR A 88 -10.95 -8.04 -11.11
CA THR A 88 -12.14 -7.96 -11.96
C THR A 88 -12.17 -9.08 -13.00
N MET A 89 -11.02 -9.38 -13.63
CA MET A 89 -10.90 -10.50 -14.57
C MET A 89 -11.15 -11.84 -13.86
N GLN A 90 -10.65 -11.99 -12.63
CA GLN A 90 -10.90 -13.17 -11.82
C GLN A 90 -12.40 -13.33 -11.46
N VAL A 91 -13.09 -12.24 -11.13
CA VAL A 91 -14.53 -12.24 -10.83
C VAL A 91 -15.34 -12.67 -12.06
N ILE A 92 -15.05 -12.08 -13.23
CA ILE A 92 -15.71 -12.45 -14.48
C ILE A 92 -15.46 -13.93 -14.80
N PHE A 93 -14.21 -14.39 -14.71
CA PHE A 93 -13.85 -15.77 -14.97
C PHE A 93 -14.57 -16.75 -14.04
N ARG A 94 -14.65 -16.45 -12.74
CA ARG A 94 -15.41 -17.27 -11.77
C ARG A 94 -16.91 -17.23 -12.05
N ALA A 95 -17.47 -16.10 -12.45
CA ALA A 95 -18.89 -15.99 -12.81
C ALA A 95 -19.23 -16.87 -14.02
N LEU A 96 -18.40 -16.86 -15.06
CA LEU A 96 -18.53 -17.74 -16.23
C LEU A 96 -18.51 -19.22 -15.84
N GLN A 97 -17.61 -19.60 -14.93
CA GLN A 97 -17.54 -20.98 -14.44
C GLN A 97 -18.81 -21.38 -13.70
N ARG A 98 -19.32 -20.52 -12.81
CA ARG A 98 -20.54 -20.79 -12.03
C ARG A 98 -21.76 -21.00 -12.92
N MET A 99 -21.86 -20.35 -14.07
CA MET A 99 -22.97 -20.55 -15.01
C MET A 99 -23.05 -21.98 -15.55
N ALA A 100 -21.90 -22.65 -15.73
CA ALA A 100 -21.83 -23.98 -16.33
C ALA A 100 -21.49 -25.10 -15.32
N ALA A 101 -21.07 -24.75 -14.10
CA ALA A 101 -20.70 -25.71 -13.08
C ALA A 101 -21.95 -26.36 -12.46
N PRO A 102 -21.90 -27.66 -12.09
CA PRO A 102 -23.02 -28.34 -11.46
C PRO A 102 -23.48 -27.62 -10.18
N GLY A 103 -24.77 -27.25 -10.13
CA GLY A 103 -25.34 -26.56 -8.97
C GLY A 103 -24.81 -25.14 -8.73
N GLY A 104 -24.16 -24.52 -9.72
CA GLY A 104 -23.63 -23.15 -9.61
C GLY A 104 -22.37 -23.01 -8.75
N ASN A 105 -21.84 -24.12 -8.24
CA ASN A 105 -20.70 -24.14 -7.35
C ASN A 105 -19.46 -24.65 -8.09
N VAL A 106 -18.36 -23.89 -8.03
CA VAL A 106 -17.07 -24.28 -8.59
C VAL A 106 -16.25 -24.90 -7.45
N PRO A 107 -16.04 -26.23 -7.43
CA PRO A 107 -15.28 -26.87 -6.36
C PRO A 107 -13.84 -26.35 -6.32
N ALA A 108 -13.27 -26.23 -5.12
CA ALA A 108 -11.90 -25.74 -4.95
C ALA A 108 -10.87 -26.67 -5.61
N ASP A 109 -11.11 -27.97 -5.52
CA ASP A 109 -10.34 -29.09 -6.07
C ASP A 109 -10.56 -29.33 -7.57
N ALA A 110 -11.47 -28.59 -8.22
CA ALA A 110 -11.68 -28.71 -9.66
C ALA A 110 -10.37 -28.46 -10.42
N THR A 111 -10.09 -29.33 -11.39
CA THR A 111 -8.85 -29.30 -12.17
C THR A 111 -8.79 -28.04 -13.04
N PHE A 112 -7.58 -27.68 -13.47
CA PHE A 112 -7.39 -26.57 -14.40
C PHE A 112 -8.25 -26.75 -15.66
N ILE A 113 -8.28 -27.95 -16.24
CA ILE A 113 -9.06 -28.24 -17.45
C ILE A 113 -10.56 -28.05 -17.19
N GLN A 114 -11.10 -28.60 -16.09
CA GLN A 114 -12.51 -28.44 -15.73
C GLN A 114 -12.90 -26.96 -15.59
N LYS A 115 -12.08 -26.17 -14.87
CA LYS A 115 -12.26 -24.73 -14.67
C LYS A 115 -12.33 -23.98 -16.01
N TRP A 116 -11.49 -24.33 -16.98
CA TRP A 116 -11.55 -23.73 -18.32
C TRP A 116 -12.73 -24.22 -19.15
N THR A 117 -13.05 -25.52 -19.09
CA THR A 117 -14.22 -26.07 -19.79
C THR A 117 -15.51 -25.38 -19.34
N TRP A 118 -15.70 -25.17 -18.03
CA TRP A 118 -16.86 -24.43 -17.53
C TRP A 118 -16.84 -22.97 -17.94
N ALA A 119 -15.69 -22.30 -17.92
CA ALA A 119 -15.59 -20.91 -18.38
C ALA A 119 -16.00 -20.77 -19.86
N PHE A 120 -15.52 -21.65 -20.75
CA PHE A 120 -15.90 -21.62 -22.17
C PHE A 120 -17.38 -21.96 -22.39
N LYS A 121 -17.93 -22.93 -21.64
CA LYS A 121 -19.36 -23.19 -21.67
C LYS A 121 -20.17 -21.98 -21.20
N GLY A 122 -19.74 -21.33 -20.12
CA GLY A 122 -20.33 -20.08 -19.62
C GLY A 122 -20.34 -18.96 -20.66
N ILE A 123 -19.29 -18.84 -21.48
CA ILE A 123 -19.26 -17.92 -22.62
C ILE A 123 -20.35 -18.27 -23.64
N GLY A 124 -20.52 -19.56 -23.97
CA GLY A 124 -21.62 -20.01 -24.84
C GLY A 124 -22.99 -19.61 -24.29
N LEU A 125 -23.20 -19.81 -23.00
CA LEU A 125 -24.44 -19.42 -22.30
C LEU A 125 -24.70 -17.90 -22.27
N LEU A 126 -23.65 -17.06 -22.31
CA LEU A 126 -23.83 -15.62 -22.48
C LEU A 126 -24.39 -15.27 -23.87
N PHE A 127 -23.93 -15.96 -24.92
CA PHE A 127 -24.47 -15.78 -26.27
C PHE A 127 -25.93 -16.26 -26.40
N GLU A 128 -26.37 -17.16 -25.50
CA GLU A 128 -27.76 -17.58 -25.36
C GLU A 128 -28.62 -16.58 -24.55
N GLY A 129 -28.03 -15.48 -24.07
CA GLY A 129 -28.74 -14.39 -23.39
C GLY A 129 -28.79 -14.50 -21.86
N MET A 130 -28.11 -15.47 -21.25
CA MET A 130 -27.99 -15.51 -19.79
C MET A 130 -27.10 -14.38 -19.27
N THR A 131 -27.41 -13.86 -18.08
CA THR A 131 -26.62 -12.80 -17.44
C THR A 131 -25.56 -13.38 -16.52
N LEU A 132 -24.42 -12.69 -16.40
CA LEU A 132 -23.38 -13.05 -15.42
C LEU A 132 -23.95 -12.98 -13.99
N PRO A 133 -23.76 -14.02 -13.16
CA PRO A 133 -24.23 -14.05 -11.77
C PRO A 133 -23.31 -13.24 -10.86
N ILE A 134 -23.24 -11.92 -11.08
CA ILE A 134 -22.46 -10.96 -10.30
C ILE A 134 -23.43 -9.92 -9.73
N GLY A 135 -23.51 -9.82 -8.40
CA GLY A 135 -24.41 -8.90 -7.72
C GLY A 135 -23.89 -7.46 -7.70
N ARG A 136 -24.77 -6.53 -7.31
CA ARG A 136 -24.33 -5.17 -6.93
C ARG A 136 -23.47 -5.26 -5.68
N GLY A 137 -22.38 -4.51 -5.64
CA GLY A 137 -21.39 -4.59 -4.56
C GLY A 137 -20.20 -5.48 -4.89
N ASP A 138 -20.42 -6.56 -5.64
CA ASP A 138 -19.43 -7.59 -5.90
C ASP A 138 -18.26 -7.09 -6.77
N TRP A 139 -18.53 -6.14 -7.67
CA TRP A 139 -17.54 -5.61 -8.62
C TRP A 139 -16.44 -4.83 -7.92
N TYR A 140 -16.76 -4.10 -6.85
CA TYR A 140 -15.74 -3.41 -6.05
C TYR A 140 -15.26 -4.25 -4.86
N TRP A 141 -16.12 -5.10 -4.28
CA TRP A 141 -15.80 -5.86 -3.07
C TRP A 141 -14.88 -7.06 -3.30
N HIS A 142 -15.17 -7.92 -4.27
CA HIS A 142 -14.41 -9.16 -4.47
C HIS A 142 -12.97 -8.98 -4.97
N PRO A 143 -12.65 -8.00 -5.84
CA PRO A 143 -11.27 -7.77 -6.27
C PRO A 143 -10.31 -7.37 -5.14
N SER A 144 -10.81 -6.93 -3.98
CA SER A 144 -10.00 -6.67 -2.79
C SER A 144 -9.74 -7.92 -1.93
N ARG A 145 -10.22 -9.10 -2.35
CA ARG A 145 -10.12 -10.38 -1.62
C ARG A 145 -9.75 -11.51 -2.57
N VAL A 146 -8.58 -11.41 -3.21
CA VAL A 146 -8.17 -12.36 -4.25
C VAL A 146 -7.61 -13.65 -3.69
N ILE A 147 -7.18 -13.65 -2.42
CA ILE A 147 -6.76 -14.85 -1.69
C ILE A 147 -8.04 -15.62 -1.28
N PRO A 148 -8.13 -16.93 -1.56
CA PRO A 148 -9.28 -17.73 -1.15
C PRO A 148 -9.50 -17.65 0.36
N ALA A 149 -10.77 -17.65 0.78
CA ALA A 149 -11.10 -17.60 2.20
C ALA A 149 -10.47 -18.79 2.94
N GLY A 150 -9.67 -18.46 3.96
CA GLY A 150 -9.07 -19.40 4.89
C GLY A 150 -9.25 -18.91 6.33
N PRO A 151 -8.51 -19.46 7.30
CA PRO A 151 -8.61 -19.05 8.70
C PRO A 151 -8.32 -17.55 8.92
N GLY A 152 -7.63 -16.89 7.98
CA GLY A 152 -7.35 -15.45 8.04
C GLY A 152 -8.33 -14.53 7.32
N ASN A 153 -9.26 -15.04 6.50
CA ASN A 153 -10.16 -14.23 5.66
C ASN A 153 -9.45 -13.00 5.03
N GLU A 154 -8.29 -13.24 4.42
CA GLU A 154 -7.31 -12.20 4.15
C GLU A 154 -7.84 -11.13 3.17
N ILE A 155 -7.58 -9.88 3.51
CA ILE A 155 -7.96 -8.73 2.70
C ILE A 155 -6.73 -8.23 1.94
N THR A 156 -6.81 -8.29 0.62
CA THR A 156 -5.81 -7.78 -0.31
C THR A 156 -6.29 -6.45 -0.90
N GLU A 157 -6.50 -5.46 -0.04
CA GLU A 157 -6.86 -4.12 -0.52
C GLU A 157 -5.73 -3.50 -1.33
N PHE A 158 -6.10 -2.56 -2.17
CA PHE A 158 -5.20 -1.73 -2.94
C PHE A 158 -5.73 -0.30 -2.96
N PRO A 159 -4.89 0.71 -3.23
CA PRO A 159 -5.21 2.11 -2.97
C PRO A 159 -6.52 2.61 -3.58
N PHE A 160 -6.81 2.23 -4.83
CA PHE A 160 -8.05 2.63 -5.47
C PHE A 160 -9.28 1.99 -4.82
N PHE A 161 -9.22 0.74 -4.35
CA PHE A 161 -10.30 0.14 -3.54
C PHE A 161 -10.50 0.95 -2.25
N THR A 162 -9.44 1.24 -1.51
CA THR A 162 -9.53 1.95 -0.22
C THR A 162 -10.21 3.32 -0.39
N LEU A 163 -9.83 4.09 -1.43
CA LEU A 163 -10.43 5.38 -1.72
C LEU A 163 -11.87 5.29 -2.24
N LEU A 164 -12.15 4.32 -3.13
CA LEU A 164 -13.49 4.08 -3.66
C LEU A 164 -14.46 3.60 -2.57
N PHE A 165 -13.98 2.74 -1.67
CA PHE A 165 -14.72 2.31 -0.50
C PHE A 165 -14.92 3.47 0.48
N SER A 166 -14.00 4.45 0.43
CA SER A 166 -14.01 5.68 1.21
C SER A 166 -13.89 5.40 2.69
N ASP A 167 -12.99 4.49 3.08
CA ASP A 167 -12.61 4.26 4.47
C ASP A 167 -11.37 5.11 4.79
N LEU A 168 -11.55 6.22 5.54
CA LEU A 168 -10.46 7.07 6.02
C LEU A 168 -9.65 6.37 7.13
N HIS A 169 -9.12 5.19 6.84
CA HIS A 169 -8.36 4.42 7.79
C HIS A 169 -6.91 4.93 7.90
N ALA A 170 -6.23 4.49 8.97
CA ALA A 170 -4.82 4.78 9.21
C ALA A 170 -3.91 4.51 7.99
N HIS A 171 -4.12 3.39 7.28
CA HIS A 171 -3.32 3.03 6.12
C HIS A 171 -3.56 3.97 4.92
N MET A 172 -4.80 4.44 4.72
CA MET A 172 -5.12 5.39 3.65
C MET A 172 -4.44 6.72 3.91
N LEU A 173 -4.52 7.19 5.15
CA LEU A 173 -3.96 8.46 5.57
C LEU A 173 -2.42 8.46 5.55
N ALA A 174 -1.81 7.28 5.67
CA ALA A 174 -0.37 7.08 5.61
C ALA A 174 0.23 7.09 4.19
N MET A 175 -0.54 6.78 3.13
CA MET A 175 0.03 6.64 1.78
C MET A 175 0.78 7.90 1.27
N PRO A 176 0.28 9.14 1.48
CA PRO A 176 1.05 10.35 1.14
C PRO A 176 2.36 10.47 1.92
N LEU A 177 2.35 10.11 3.21
CA LEU A 177 3.55 10.14 4.07
C LEU A 177 4.58 9.11 3.60
N ILE A 178 4.14 7.92 3.20
CA ILE A 178 5.00 6.89 2.60
C ILE A 178 5.70 7.43 1.36
N LEU A 179 4.94 8.03 0.43
CA LEU A 179 5.50 8.60 -0.80
C LEU A 179 6.46 9.76 -0.52
N LEU A 180 6.18 10.58 0.50
CA LEU A 180 7.07 11.64 0.95
C LEU A 180 8.40 11.08 1.49
N ILE A 181 8.36 9.98 2.24
CA ILE A 181 9.56 9.30 2.75
C ILE A 181 10.39 8.70 1.60
N ILE A 182 9.73 8.09 0.61
CA ILE A 182 10.40 7.59 -0.59
C ILE A 182 11.03 8.78 -1.35
N ALA A 183 10.32 9.90 -1.50
CA ALA A 183 10.82 11.11 -2.14
C ALA A 183 12.06 11.65 -1.42
N TRP A 184 12.04 11.70 -0.09
CA TRP A 184 13.18 12.13 0.71
C TRP A 184 14.38 11.19 0.54
N ALA A 185 14.16 9.87 0.52
CA ALA A 185 15.22 8.89 0.30
C ALA A 185 15.86 9.07 -1.10
N VAL A 186 15.04 9.30 -2.13
CA VAL A 186 15.52 9.59 -3.49
C VAL A 186 16.29 10.91 -3.54
N ALA A 187 15.78 11.97 -2.92
CA ALA A 187 16.46 13.27 -2.84
C ALA A 187 17.81 13.14 -2.12
N PHE A 188 17.88 12.37 -1.03
CA PHE A 188 19.11 12.11 -0.31
C PHE A 188 20.14 11.34 -1.16
N ILE A 189 19.69 10.33 -1.92
CA ILE A 189 20.55 9.61 -2.88
C ILE A 189 21.07 10.55 -3.98
N LYS A 190 20.20 11.39 -4.57
CA LYS A 190 20.56 12.35 -5.61
C LYS A 190 21.51 13.45 -5.11
N SER A 191 21.42 13.81 -3.83
CA SER A 191 22.35 14.79 -3.23
C SER A 191 23.81 14.35 -3.27
N HIS A 192 24.07 13.05 -3.46
CA HIS A 192 25.39 12.45 -3.33
C HIS A 192 26.10 12.83 -2.01
N ALA A 193 25.34 13.06 -0.93
CA ALA A 193 25.88 13.57 0.34
C ALA A 193 26.74 14.84 0.20
N LYS A 194 26.56 15.59 -0.89
CA LYS A 194 27.22 16.88 -1.19
C LYS A 194 26.20 17.99 -0.94
N MET A 195 26.00 18.29 0.33
CA MET A 195 25.01 19.25 0.80
C MET A 195 25.70 20.35 1.60
N SER A 196 25.20 21.58 1.48
CA SER A 196 25.54 22.69 2.37
C SER A 196 25.11 22.38 3.81
N ARG A 197 25.63 23.14 4.79
CA ARG A 197 25.25 22.97 6.20
C ARG A 197 23.76 23.15 6.43
N ALA A 198 23.13 24.11 5.76
CA ALA A 198 21.70 24.36 5.86
C ALA A 198 20.88 23.19 5.32
N GLU A 199 21.29 22.60 4.19
CA GLU A 199 20.65 21.44 3.59
C GLU A 199 20.81 20.19 4.46
N TRP A 200 21.97 19.97 5.09
CA TRP A 200 22.16 18.90 6.07
C TRP A 200 21.22 19.02 7.27
N ILE A 201 21.09 20.24 7.83
CA ILE A 201 20.17 20.52 8.94
C ILE A 201 18.72 20.28 8.51
N ALA A 202 18.34 20.78 7.33
CA ALA A 202 17.00 20.59 6.78
C ALA A 202 16.71 19.11 6.52
N ALA A 203 17.64 18.37 5.90
CA ALA A 203 17.49 16.93 5.66
C ALA A 203 17.30 16.17 6.97
N PHE A 204 18.09 16.49 8.01
CA PHE A 204 17.98 15.87 9.32
C PHE A 204 16.66 16.20 10.02
N ALA A 205 16.25 17.47 10.03
CA ALA A 205 15.01 17.92 10.66
C ALA A 205 13.77 17.35 9.98
N ILE A 206 13.69 17.42 8.64
CA ILE A 206 12.59 16.88 7.86
C ILE A 206 12.57 15.35 7.97
N GLY A 207 13.74 14.69 7.87
CA GLY A 207 13.88 13.25 8.05
C GLY A 207 13.37 12.77 9.41
N GLY A 208 13.78 13.44 10.50
CA GLY A 208 13.32 13.14 11.85
C GLY A 208 11.81 13.34 12.01
N LEU A 209 11.26 14.44 11.48
CA LEU A 209 9.83 14.72 11.49
C LEU A 209 9.01 13.61 10.79
N MET A 210 9.46 13.15 9.62
CA MET A 210 8.75 12.11 8.85
C MET A 210 8.85 10.73 9.48
N ILE A 211 10.04 10.34 9.96
CA ILE A 211 10.24 9.05 10.65
C ILE A 211 9.40 9.00 11.92
N GLY A 212 9.37 10.11 12.68
CA GLY A 212 8.53 10.21 13.86
C GLY A 212 7.03 10.11 13.55
N ALA A 213 6.58 10.60 12.39
CA ALA A 213 5.19 10.55 11.96
C ALA A 213 4.70 9.14 11.57
N LEU A 214 5.60 8.22 11.23
CA LEU A 214 5.25 6.85 10.80
C LEU A 214 4.44 6.13 11.87
N LYS A 215 5.00 6.03 13.09
CA LYS A 215 4.40 5.29 14.19
C LYS A 215 2.97 5.75 14.56
N PRO A 216 2.71 7.06 14.79
CA PRO A 216 1.40 7.52 15.19
C PRO A 216 0.37 7.58 14.05
N THR A 217 0.83 7.51 12.78
CA THR A 217 -0.07 7.40 11.61
C THR A 217 -0.45 5.94 11.36
N ASN A 218 0.54 5.04 11.35
CA ASN A 218 0.37 3.60 11.22
C ASN A 218 1.68 2.89 11.64
N THR A 219 1.68 2.26 12.82
CA THR A 219 2.90 1.66 13.42
C THR A 219 3.64 0.67 12.53
N TRP A 220 2.94 -0.04 11.64
CA TRP A 220 3.57 -1.00 10.74
C TRP A 220 4.50 -0.35 9.73
N ASP A 221 4.27 0.93 9.40
CA ASP A 221 5.08 1.65 8.43
C ASP A 221 6.48 1.97 8.98
N LEU A 222 6.64 2.05 10.32
CA LEU A 222 7.95 2.23 10.95
C LEU A 222 8.89 1.05 10.63
N TYR A 223 8.42 -0.18 10.73
CA TYR A 223 9.25 -1.39 10.53
C TYR A 223 9.69 -1.60 9.09
N THR A 224 8.99 -0.98 8.13
CA THR A 224 9.34 -1.05 6.71
C THR A 224 10.18 0.16 6.29
N PHE A 225 9.67 1.36 6.55
CA PHE A 225 10.22 2.57 5.95
C PHE A 225 11.41 3.15 6.72
N PHE A 226 11.56 2.87 8.02
CA PHE A 226 12.78 3.27 8.73
C PHE A 226 14.01 2.47 8.26
N PRO A 227 14.00 1.12 8.19
CA PRO A 227 15.12 0.38 7.62
C PRO A 227 15.40 0.74 6.15
N PHE A 228 14.35 0.91 5.34
CA PHE A 228 14.49 1.36 3.95
C PHE A 228 15.23 2.70 3.85
N LEU A 229 14.82 3.70 4.63
CA LEU A 229 15.46 5.02 4.66
C LEU A 229 16.89 4.92 5.21
N ALA A 230 17.10 4.15 6.27
CA ALA A 230 18.43 3.91 6.84
C ALA A 230 19.39 3.35 5.79
N LEU A 231 18.97 2.35 5.01
CA LEU A 231 19.78 1.78 3.94
C LEU A 231 20.09 2.79 2.84
N ALA A 232 19.13 3.64 2.45
CA ALA A 232 19.36 4.71 1.48
C ALA A 232 20.39 5.75 1.97
N VAL A 233 20.28 6.17 3.23
CA VAL A 233 21.21 7.11 3.87
C VAL A 233 22.60 6.53 4.01
N ILE A 234 22.69 5.30 4.54
CA ILE A 234 23.95 4.57 4.70
C ILE A 234 24.64 4.43 3.35
N TYR A 235 23.89 4.04 2.31
CA TYR A 235 24.42 3.95 0.95
C TYR A 235 24.97 5.29 0.47
N ALA A 236 24.18 6.37 0.52
CA ALA A 236 24.56 7.66 -0.03
C ALA A 236 25.80 8.26 0.68
N ILE A 237 25.82 8.23 2.02
CA ILE A 237 26.95 8.73 2.82
C ILE A 237 28.20 7.89 2.56
N ASN A 238 28.12 6.56 2.68
CA ASN A 238 29.31 5.73 2.52
C ASN A 238 29.89 5.78 1.11
N ARG A 239 29.04 6.00 0.11
CA ARG A 239 29.49 6.08 -1.28
C ARG A 239 30.12 7.41 -1.65
N HIS A 240 29.60 8.52 -1.13
CA HIS A 240 29.90 9.84 -1.70
C HIS A 240 30.40 10.90 -0.70
N PHE A 241 30.19 10.72 0.61
CA PHE A 241 30.61 11.72 1.60
C PHE A 241 32.13 11.80 1.71
N GLU A 242 32.68 13.00 1.84
CA GLU A 242 34.12 13.22 2.02
C GLU A 242 34.43 13.37 3.51
N TRP A 243 35.01 12.33 4.11
CA TRP A 243 35.38 12.35 5.53
C TRP A 243 36.68 13.13 5.76
N GLU A 244 36.59 14.27 6.44
CA GLU A 244 37.69 15.21 6.70
C GLU A 244 38.67 14.77 7.83
N ASN A 245 38.75 13.48 8.14
CA ASN A 245 39.70 12.91 9.10
C ASN A 245 39.72 13.57 10.50
N TRP A 246 38.59 14.12 10.95
CA TRP A 246 38.44 14.85 12.22
C TRP A 246 38.92 14.08 13.47
N PHE A 247 39.04 12.76 13.39
CA PHE A 247 39.43 11.87 14.50
C PHE A 247 40.58 10.90 14.17
N LYS A 248 41.39 11.18 13.13
CA LYS A 248 42.46 10.26 12.65
C LYS A 248 41.95 8.85 12.30
N LEU A 249 40.69 8.74 11.87
CA LEU A 249 40.07 7.47 11.49
C LEU A 249 40.26 7.20 9.98
N PRO A 250 40.40 5.93 9.57
CA PRO A 250 40.32 5.56 8.17
C PRO A 250 39.02 6.08 7.53
N ASN A 251 39.11 6.62 6.31
CA ASN A 251 37.98 7.27 5.63
C ASN A 251 36.72 6.39 5.55
N TRP A 252 36.88 5.09 5.26
CA TRP A 252 35.75 4.15 5.21
C TRP A 252 35.04 4.02 6.57
N LEU A 253 35.80 3.99 7.67
CA LEU A 253 35.27 3.83 9.03
C LEU A 253 34.60 5.13 9.49
N GLY A 254 35.19 6.28 9.19
CA GLY A 254 34.60 7.59 9.47
C GLY A 254 33.23 7.76 8.81
N ARG A 255 33.12 7.42 7.52
CA ARG A 255 31.84 7.42 6.79
C ARG A 255 30.82 6.46 7.37
N ALA A 256 31.24 5.23 7.73
CA ALA A 256 30.36 4.24 8.31
C ALA A 256 29.77 4.73 9.63
N LEU A 257 30.62 5.20 10.55
CA LEU A 257 30.21 5.74 11.84
C LEU A 257 29.32 6.98 11.69
N PHE A 258 29.66 7.90 10.79
CA PHE A 258 28.83 9.08 10.53
C PHE A 258 27.44 8.69 10.00
N SER A 259 27.38 7.74 9.07
CA SER A 259 26.10 7.27 8.53
C SER A 259 25.22 6.61 9.59
N ILE A 260 25.81 5.79 10.47
CA ILE A 260 25.10 5.16 11.59
C ILE A 260 24.63 6.23 12.58
N ALA A 261 25.51 7.16 12.94
CA ALA A 261 25.18 8.26 13.86
C ALA A 261 24.05 9.13 13.29
N PHE A 262 24.04 9.41 11.99
CA PHE A 262 22.98 10.16 11.33
C PHE A 262 21.64 9.41 11.40
N VAL A 263 21.62 8.11 11.06
CA VAL A 263 20.40 7.28 11.13
C VAL A 263 19.86 7.16 12.56
N VAL A 264 20.74 6.94 13.54
CA VAL A 264 20.36 6.91 14.96
C VAL A 264 19.83 8.28 15.39
N GLY A 265 20.48 9.36 14.98
CA GLY A 265 20.04 10.72 15.23
C GLY A 265 18.65 11.00 14.66
N LEU A 266 18.35 10.54 13.45
CA LEU A 266 17.02 10.67 12.84
C LEU A 266 15.95 9.96 13.68
N TYR A 267 16.23 8.73 14.12
CA TYR A 267 15.32 7.97 14.97
C TYR A 267 15.08 8.65 16.32
N LEU A 268 16.15 9.14 16.96
CA LEU A 268 16.06 9.83 18.24
C LEU A 268 15.30 11.16 18.12
N LEU A 269 15.57 11.94 17.07
CA LEU A 269 14.85 13.19 16.82
C LEU A 269 13.37 12.93 16.57
N GLY A 270 13.03 11.96 15.71
CA GLY A 270 11.64 11.58 15.46
C GLY A 270 10.92 11.09 16.73
N SER A 271 11.58 10.23 17.50
CA SER A 271 11.04 9.75 18.79
C SER A 271 10.85 10.88 19.80
N LEU A 272 11.75 11.88 19.82
CA LEU A 272 11.61 13.04 20.69
C LEU A 272 10.41 13.91 20.29
N MET A 273 10.28 14.25 19.00
CA MET A 273 9.20 15.07 18.46
C MET A 273 7.82 14.46 18.68
N TYR A 274 7.72 13.13 18.63
CA TYR A 274 6.48 12.37 18.82
C TYR A 274 6.40 11.68 20.19
N SER A 275 7.29 12.01 21.12
CA SER A 275 7.26 11.45 22.48
C SER A 275 5.92 11.67 23.23
N PRO A 276 5.14 12.75 23.00
CA PRO A 276 3.81 12.85 23.58
C PRO A 276 2.90 11.71 23.13
N PHE A 277 2.96 11.29 21.85
CA PHE A 277 2.20 10.15 21.39
C PHE A 277 2.63 8.87 22.11
N ASP A 278 3.94 8.60 22.17
CA ASP A 278 4.47 7.37 22.75
C ASP A 278 4.13 7.20 24.23
N ARG A 279 4.10 8.30 24.99
CA ARG A 279 3.72 8.26 26.42
C ARG A 279 2.27 7.87 26.65
N TRP A 280 1.39 8.19 25.70
CA TRP A 280 -0.05 7.96 25.80
C TRP A 280 -0.53 6.80 24.92
N TYR A 281 0.37 6.14 24.17
CA TYR A 281 0.04 5.05 23.26
C TYR A 281 0.12 3.69 23.97
N GLY A 282 -1.01 2.98 24.03
CA GLY A 282 -1.12 1.63 24.58
C GLY A 282 -1.25 0.58 23.45
N GLN A 283 -0.21 -0.23 23.24
CA GLN A 283 -0.20 -1.24 22.17
C GLN A 283 -0.74 -2.59 22.66
N ALA A 284 -1.86 -3.03 22.10
CA ALA A 284 -2.49 -4.31 22.45
C ALA A 284 -1.77 -5.55 21.87
N TYR A 285 -1.06 -5.39 20.75
CA TYR A 285 -0.40 -6.48 20.04
C TYR A 285 1.10 -6.20 19.87
N ASN A 286 1.95 -6.97 20.53
CA ASN A 286 3.41 -6.72 20.60
C ASN A 286 4.29 -7.90 20.14
N SER A 287 3.70 -8.96 19.59
CA SER A 287 4.44 -10.17 19.19
C SER A 287 3.94 -10.73 17.86
N VAL A 288 4.83 -11.40 17.14
CA VAL A 288 4.53 -12.14 15.91
C VAL A 288 4.68 -13.64 16.15
N ASP A 289 3.88 -14.44 15.46
CA ASP A 289 3.95 -15.90 15.44
C ASP A 289 4.28 -16.38 14.01
N PRO A 290 4.94 -17.54 13.85
CA PRO A 290 5.08 -18.17 12.55
C PRO A 290 3.70 -18.49 11.96
N TRP A 291 3.47 -18.13 10.69
CA TRP A 291 2.27 -18.54 9.97
C TRP A 291 2.40 -20.00 9.55
N THR A 292 1.39 -20.83 9.81
CA THR A 292 1.41 -22.28 9.53
C THR A 292 0.18 -22.79 8.79
N ALA A 293 -0.74 -21.89 8.42
CA ALA A 293 -1.97 -22.23 7.72
C ALA A 293 -1.84 -22.01 6.20
N SER A 294 -2.97 -21.79 5.50
CA SER A 294 -3.00 -21.65 4.05
C SER A 294 -2.08 -20.53 3.53
N ARG A 295 -1.25 -20.86 2.54
CA ARG A 295 -0.35 -19.92 1.85
C ARG A 295 -1.06 -19.26 0.66
N THR A 296 -0.50 -18.16 0.17
CA THR A 296 -1.05 -17.45 -0.99
C THR A 296 -0.83 -18.27 -2.27
N PRO A 297 -1.90 -18.65 -3.01
CA PRO A 297 -1.74 -19.32 -4.29
C PRO A 297 -1.10 -18.40 -5.33
N LEU A 298 -0.31 -18.96 -6.25
CA LEU A 298 0.29 -18.19 -7.35
C LEU A 298 -0.74 -17.41 -8.17
N SER A 299 -1.93 -17.98 -8.39
CA SER A 299 -3.00 -17.30 -9.13
C SER A 299 -3.45 -16.01 -8.43
N SER A 300 -3.60 -16.02 -7.10
CA SER A 300 -3.93 -14.84 -6.30
C SER A 300 -2.77 -13.84 -6.30
N TYR A 301 -1.53 -14.32 -6.21
CA TYR A 301 -0.33 -13.48 -6.28
C TYR A 301 -0.23 -12.74 -7.62
N PHE A 302 -0.40 -13.43 -8.75
CA PHE A 302 -0.46 -12.80 -10.08
C PHE A 302 -1.68 -11.92 -10.28
N THR A 303 -2.82 -12.28 -9.68
CA THR A 303 -4.02 -11.44 -9.75
C THR A 303 -3.75 -10.09 -9.08
N HIS A 304 -3.08 -10.08 -7.93
CA HIS A 304 -2.79 -8.86 -7.20
C HIS A 304 -1.60 -8.07 -7.78
N TRP A 305 -0.48 -8.76 -8.08
CA TRP A 305 0.81 -8.14 -8.38
C TRP A 305 1.24 -8.24 -9.85
N GLY A 306 0.48 -8.95 -10.70
CA GLY A 306 0.92 -9.34 -12.03
C GLY A 306 1.41 -8.19 -12.92
N LEU A 307 0.73 -7.04 -12.88
CA LEU A 307 1.13 -5.85 -13.63
C LEU A 307 2.50 -5.30 -13.19
N PHE A 308 2.71 -5.16 -11.88
CA PHE A 308 3.97 -4.69 -11.31
C PHE A 308 5.12 -5.65 -11.61
N LEU A 309 4.90 -6.94 -11.32
CA LEU A 309 5.91 -7.98 -11.50
C LEU A 309 6.29 -8.16 -12.96
N PHE A 310 5.35 -7.99 -13.89
CA PHE A 310 5.64 -8.04 -15.33
C PHE A 310 6.65 -6.97 -15.72
N ILE A 311 6.38 -5.70 -15.41
CA ILE A 311 7.28 -4.59 -15.78
C ILE A 311 8.61 -4.70 -15.03
N ILE A 312 8.57 -5.02 -13.73
CA ILE A 312 9.78 -5.22 -12.91
C ILE A 312 10.64 -6.34 -13.50
N ALA A 313 10.06 -7.50 -13.83
CA ALA A 313 10.81 -8.63 -14.37
C ALA A 313 11.48 -8.29 -15.71
N PHE A 314 10.77 -7.59 -16.62
CA PHE A 314 11.34 -7.15 -17.89
C PHE A 314 12.48 -6.15 -17.69
N TRP A 315 12.34 -5.19 -16.78
CA TRP A 315 13.40 -4.23 -16.49
C TRP A 315 14.61 -4.90 -15.85
N LEU A 316 14.42 -5.73 -14.83
CA LEU A 316 15.52 -6.48 -14.20
C LEU A 316 16.22 -7.39 -15.21
N PHE A 317 15.48 -8.08 -16.07
CA PHE A 317 16.05 -8.91 -17.12
C PHE A 317 16.88 -8.08 -18.11
N TRP A 318 16.40 -6.90 -18.51
CA TRP A 318 17.14 -5.99 -19.38
C TRP A 318 18.43 -5.49 -18.72
N GLU A 319 18.38 -5.08 -17.46
CA GLU A 319 19.57 -4.66 -16.70
C GLU A 319 20.61 -5.79 -16.57
N VAL A 320 20.17 -7.03 -16.33
CA VAL A 320 21.04 -8.21 -16.31
C VAL A 320 21.64 -8.46 -17.69
N ARG A 321 20.84 -8.40 -18.75
CA ARG A 321 21.31 -8.58 -20.14
C ARG A 321 22.40 -7.57 -20.48
N GLU A 322 22.17 -6.30 -20.20
CA GLU A 322 23.13 -5.22 -20.47
C GLU A 322 24.40 -5.36 -19.61
N TRP A 323 24.26 -5.78 -18.35
CA TRP A 323 25.43 -6.07 -17.52
C TRP A 323 26.25 -7.25 -18.07
N MET A 324 25.60 -8.33 -18.49
CA MET A 324 26.29 -9.49 -19.10
C MET A 324 26.94 -9.12 -20.44
N ALA A 325 26.27 -8.35 -21.29
CA ALA A 325 26.80 -7.91 -22.58
C ALA A 325 28.04 -7.01 -22.42
N ALA A 326 28.05 -6.15 -21.39
CA ALA A 326 29.16 -5.25 -21.11
C ALA A 326 30.32 -5.89 -20.32
N THR A 327 30.15 -7.11 -19.79
CA THR A 327 31.14 -7.75 -18.90
C THR A 327 31.83 -8.93 -19.60
N PRO A 328 33.09 -8.80 -20.03
CA PRO A 328 33.85 -9.91 -20.60
C PRO A 328 34.01 -11.07 -19.61
N VAL A 329 33.95 -12.31 -20.10
CA VAL A 329 34.12 -13.55 -19.31
C VAL A 329 35.43 -13.54 -18.49
N SER A 330 36.47 -12.85 -18.96
CA SER A 330 37.73 -12.69 -18.24
C SER A 330 37.59 -12.02 -16.86
N HIS A 331 36.55 -11.20 -16.65
CA HIS A 331 36.28 -10.57 -15.35
C HIS A 331 35.85 -11.58 -14.29
N LEU A 332 35.30 -12.73 -14.67
CA LEU A 332 34.94 -13.80 -13.73
C LEU A 332 36.16 -14.34 -12.99
N LYS A 333 37.36 -14.26 -13.58
CA LYS A 333 38.61 -14.65 -12.90
C LYS A 333 38.87 -13.82 -11.64
N ARG A 334 38.38 -12.57 -11.57
CA ARG A 334 38.50 -11.72 -10.38
C ARG A 334 37.61 -12.18 -9.22
N LEU A 335 36.61 -13.02 -9.51
CA LEU A 335 35.73 -13.61 -8.50
C LEU A 335 36.29 -14.91 -7.91
N ALA A 336 37.35 -15.49 -8.49
CA ALA A 336 37.95 -16.74 -8.01
C ALA A 336 38.32 -16.72 -6.50
N PRO A 337 38.89 -15.62 -5.94
CA PRO A 337 39.16 -15.56 -4.50
C PRO A 337 37.90 -15.61 -3.62
N TYR A 338 36.76 -15.21 -4.17
CA TYR A 338 35.47 -15.18 -3.48
C TYR A 338 34.59 -16.39 -3.82
N GLN A 339 35.10 -17.37 -4.56
CA GLN A 339 34.34 -18.51 -5.07
C GLN A 339 33.61 -19.24 -3.94
N LEU A 340 34.30 -19.59 -2.85
CA LEU A 340 33.68 -20.26 -1.71
C LEU A 340 32.53 -19.43 -1.11
N GLY A 341 32.71 -18.10 -0.98
CA GLY A 341 31.67 -17.21 -0.46
C GLY A 341 30.45 -17.14 -1.40
N ILE A 342 30.68 -17.12 -2.70
CA ILE A 342 29.61 -17.15 -3.72
C ILE A 342 28.87 -18.49 -3.67
N GLU A 343 29.59 -19.61 -3.60
CA GLU A 343 29.00 -20.96 -3.50
C GLU A 343 28.18 -21.12 -2.21
N LEU A 344 28.69 -20.67 -1.06
CA LEU A 344 27.96 -20.66 0.21
C LEU A 344 26.73 -19.76 0.14
N GLY A 345 26.84 -18.59 -0.48
CA GLY A 345 25.70 -17.68 -0.68
C GLY A 345 24.61 -18.30 -1.57
N LEU A 346 25.00 -18.91 -2.69
CA LEU A 346 24.09 -19.63 -3.58
C LEU A 346 23.44 -20.83 -2.89
N ALA A 347 24.21 -21.60 -2.11
CA ALA A 347 23.70 -22.71 -1.32
C ALA A 347 22.70 -22.24 -0.27
N ALA A 348 22.95 -21.11 0.41
CA ALA A 348 22.03 -20.54 1.38
C ALA A 348 20.72 -20.06 0.73
N VAL A 349 20.80 -19.39 -0.42
CA VAL A 349 19.62 -18.97 -1.20
C VAL A 349 18.83 -20.19 -1.69
N LEU A 350 19.50 -21.22 -2.19
CA LEU A 350 18.87 -22.46 -2.63
C LEU A 350 18.21 -23.21 -1.46
N ALA A 351 18.88 -23.27 -0.30
CA ALA A 351 18.33 -23.88 0.91
C ALA A 351 17.08 -23.13 1.38
N LEU A 352 17.11 -21.79 1.39
CA LEU A 352 15.95 -20.97 1.71
C LEU A 352 14.81 -21.19 0.70
N PHE A 353 15.13 -21.24 -0.60
CA PHE A 353 14.15 -21.50 -1.65
C PHE A 353 13.46 -22.85 -1.46
N ILE A 354 14.25 -23.93 -1.28
CA ILE A 354 13.73 -25.28 -1.04
C ILE A 354 12.88 -25.30 0.24
N TYR A 355 13.37 -24.70 1.33
CA TYR A 355 12.64 -24.61 2.59
C TYR A 355 11.27 -23.94 2.41
N LEU A 356 11.21 -22.78 1.75
CA LEU A 356 9.96 -22.05 1.51
C LEU A 356 8.98 -22.87 0.65
N LEU A 357 9.47 -23.59 -0.36
CA LEU A 357 8.62 -24.44 -1.20
C LEU A 357 8.12 -25.68 -0.45
N MET A 358 8.95 -26.28 0.40
CA MET A 358 8.54 -27.40 1.27
C MET A 358 7.49 -26.97 2.30
N ASP A 359 7.57 -25.72 2.77
CA ASP A 359 6.57 -25.07 3.64
C ASP A 359 5.32 -24.57 2.88
N GLY A 360 5.24 -24.85 1.57
CA GLY A 360 4.10 -24.54 0.71
C GLY A 360 4.02 -23.08 0.23
N VAL A 361 5.05 -22.27 0.46
CA VAL A 361 5.11 -20.84 0.06
C VAL A 361 5.38 -20.71 -1.44
N GLN A 362 4.34 -20.93 -2.25
CA GLN A 362 4.45 -20.93 -3.71
C GLN A 362 4.92 -19.58 -4.29
N VAL A 363 4.61 -18.47 -3.62
CA VAL A 363 5.03 -17.11 -4.00
C VAL A 363 6.57 -17.00 -4.11
N ALA A 364 7.31 -17.81 -3.35
CA ALA A 364 8.77 -17.86 -3.42
C ALA A 364 9.31 -18.20 -4.81
N LEU A 365 8.55 -18.93 -5.64
CA LEU A 365 8.91 -19.22 -7.05
C LEU A 365 9.15 -17.96 -7.89
N ILE A 366 8.52 -16.84 -7.52
CA ILE A 366 8.63 -15.59 -8.25
C ILE A 366 9.37 -14.54 -7.42
N ALA A 367 8.96 -14.35 -6.16
CA ALA A 367 9.47 -13.26 -5.34
C ALA A 367 10.96 -13.44 -4.99
N LEU A 368 11.40 -14.66 -4.68
CA LEU A 368 12.80 -14.89 -4.28
C LEU A 368 13.78 -14.73 -5.45
N PRO A 369 13.57 -15.34 -6.64
CA PRO A 369 14.45 -15.10 -7.79
C PRO A 369 14.55 -13.62 -8.18
N LEU A 370 13.44 -12.89 -8.20
CA LEU A 370 13.45 -11.46 -8.53
C LEU A 370 14.19 -10.64 -7.45
N ALA A 371 14.04 -10.98 -6.17
CA ALA A 371 14.75 -10.33 -5.08
C ALA A 371 16.26 -10.60 -5.15
N VAL A 372 16.66 -11.84 -5.49
CA VAL A 372 18.06 -12.20 -5.70
C VAL A 372 18.65 -11.44 -6.88
N ILE A 373 17.94 -11.37 -8.02
CA ILE A 373 18.38 -10.58 -9.19
C ILE A 373 18.54 -9.10 -8.81
N ALA A 374 17.57 -8.52 -8.11
CA ALA A 374 17.64 -7.14 -7.66
C ALA A 374 18.85 -6.91 -6.73
N GLY A 375 19.09 -7.82 -5.79
CA GLY A 375 20.24 -7.80 -4.89
C GLY A 375 21.58 -7.92 -5.62
N LEU A 376 21.68 -8.79 -6.62
CA LEU A 376 22.88 -8.91 -7.45
C LEU A 376 23.13 -7.65 -8.28
N LEU A 377 22.09 -7.04 -8.83
CA LEU A 377 22.20 -5.79 -9.59
C LEU A 377 22.65 -4.61 -8.74
N LEU A 378 22.39 -4.59 -7.42
CA LEU A 378 22.95 -3.56 -6.52
C LEU A 378 24.49 -3.55 -6.55
N LEU A 379 25.10 -4.72 -6.79
CA LEU A 379 26.55 -4.90 -6.89
C LEU A 379 27.11 -4.48 -8.26
N ARG A 380 26.26 -4.20 -9.26
CA ARG A 380 26.69 -3.78 -10.60
C ARG A 380 27.60 -2.55 -10.50
N PRO A 381 28.84 -2.61 -11.01
CA PRO A 381 29.73 -1.45 -11.04
C PRO A 381 29.13 -0.31 -11.85
N HIS A 382 29.38 0.93 -11.42
CA HIS A 382 28.94 2.16 -12.09
C HIS A 382 27.43 2.33 -12.31
N MET A 383 26.58 1.49 -11.70
CA MET A 383 25.14 1.68 -11.73
C MET A 383 24.76 3.02 -11.07
N PRO A 384 23.92 3.86 -11.71
CA PRO A 384 23.44 5.11 -11.12
C PRO A 384 22.79 4.90 -9.76
N GLY A 385 23.01 5.84 -8.83
CA GLY A 385 22.45 5.77 -7.47
C GLY A 385 20.93 5.65 -7.45
N VAL A 386 20.24 6.37 -8.35
CA VAL A 386 18.77 6.31 -8.50
C VAL A 386 18.28 4.91 -8.90
N LYS A 387 18.97 4.20 -9.80
CA LYS A 387 18.65 2.81 -10.16
C LYS A 387 18.84 1.87 -8.97
N ARG A 388 19.89 2.07 -8.15
CA ARG A 388 20.05 1.32 -6.89
C ARG A 388 18.94 1.60 -5.87
N GLY A 389 18.48 2.84 -5.78
CA GLY A 389 17.31 3.21 -4.98
C GLY A 389 16.05 2.45 -5.42
N VAL A 390 15.82 2.35 -6.73
CA VAL A 390 14.70 1.56 -7.29
C VAL A 390 14.84 0.06 -7.03
N LEU A 391 16.05 -0.50 -7.16
CA LEU A 391 16.32 -1.89 -6.79
C LEU A 391 16.07 -2.16 -5.30
N LEU A 392 16.42 -1.21 -4.43
CA LEU A 392 16.10 -1.29 -3.00
C LEU A 392 14.58 -1.30 -2.77
N MET A 393 13.82 -0.43 -3.44
CA MET A 393 12.35 -0.42 -3.35
C MET A 393 11.74 -1.76 -3.79
N ILE A 394 12.21 -2.31 -4.93
CA ILE A 394 11.76 -3.60 -5.46
C ILE A 394 12.12 -4.73 -4.48
N GLY A 395 13.37 -4.77 -4.01
CA GLY A 395 13.84 -5.77 -3.06
C GLY A 395 13.06 -5.74 -1.74
N THR A 396 12.82 -4.54 -1.18
CA THR A 396 11.98 -4.35 0.01
C THR A 396 10.55 -4.85 -0.25
N GLY A 397 9.94 -4.48 -1.38
CA GLY A 397 8.59 -4.92 -1.72
C GLY A 397 8.48 -6.44 -1.83
N LEU A 398 9.41 -7.09 -2.55
CA LEU A 398 9.45 -8.55 -2.71
C LEU A 398 9.69 -9.26 -1.36
N ALA A 399 10.58 -8.73 -0.53
CA ALA A 399 10.83 -9.26 0.81
C ALA A 399 9.58 -9.20 1.70
N LEU A 400 8.82 -8.10 1.65
CA LEU A 400 7.56 -7.98 2.38
C LEU A 400 6.49 -8.96 1.86
N THR A 401 6.41 -9.20 0.55
CA THR A 401 5.49 -10.23 0.01
C THR A 401 5.85 -11.64 0.46
N LEU A 402 7.12 -11.91 0.78
CA LEU A 402 7.55 -13.17 1.39
C LEU A 402 7.31 -13.18 2.91
N ALA A 403 7.51 -12.04 3.58
CA ALA A 403 7.33 -11.93 5.02
C ALA A 403 5.89 -12.29 5.43
N VAL A 404 4.88 -11.79 4.70
CA VAL A 404 3.47 -12.12 5.00
C VAL A 404 3.13 -13.60 4.83
N GLU A 405 3.98 -14.35 4.13
CA GLU A 405 3.83 -15.80 3.98
C GLU A 405 4.38 -16.57 5.16
N VAL A 406 5.24 -15.98 6.00
CA VAL A 406 5.93 -16.69 7.09
C VAL A 406 5.61 -16.18 8.48
N ILE A 407 5.14 -14.93 8.61
CA ILE A 407 4.79 -14.33 9.91
C ILE A 407 3.35 -13.82 9.94
N ALA A 408 2.74 -13.87 11.12
CA ALA A 408 1.45 -13.27 11.42
C ALA A 408 1.49 -12.58 12.80
N LEU A 409 0.65 -11.58 13.02
CA LEU A 409 0.54 -10.92 14.32
C LEU A 409 -0.19 -11.83 15.31
N ARG A 410 0.37 -12.03 16.52
CA ARG A 410 -0.27 -12.84 17.56
C ARG A 410 -1.59 -12.19 18.00
N GLY A 411 -2.66 -12.97 18.10
CA GLY A 411 -3.97 -12.50 18.56
C GLY A 411 -4.79 -11.74 17.51
N ASP A 412 -4.32 -11.71 16.25
CA ASP A 412 -5.06 -11.18 15.12
C ASP A 412 -5.97 -12.24 14.48
N ILE A 413 -6.82 -11.83 13.53
CA ILE A 413 -7.64 -12.72 12.71
C ILE A 413 -6.73 -13.37 11.65
N GLY A 414 -6.10 -14.48 12.01
CA GLY A 414 -5.09 -15.15 11.19
C GLY A 414 -3.95 -14.20 10.83
N ARG A 415 -3.66 -14.03 9.54
CA ARG A 415 -2.66 -13.07 9.03
C ARG A 415 -3.27 -11.84 8.35
N MET A 416 -4.55 -11.55 8.59
CA MET A 416 -5.32 -10.51 7.89
C MET A 416 -4.63 -9.15 7.92
N ASN A 417 -4.31 -8.59 9.10
CA ASN A 417 -3.65 -7.27 9.15
C ASN A 417 -2.21 -7.31 8.65
N THR A 418 -1.56 -8.48 8.70
CA THR A 418 -0.18 -8.63 8.21
C THR A 418 -0.15 -8.49 6.69
N ILE A 419 -1.05 -9.17 5.98
CA ILE A 419 -1.23 -8.97 4.53
C ILE A 419 -1.72 -7.56 4.24
N PHE A 420 -2.84 -7.17 4.86
CA PHE A 420 -3.53 -5.93 4.54
C PHE A 420 -2.61 -4.70 4.63
N LYS A 421 -1.86 -4.57 5.73
CA LYS A 421 -0.99 -3.42 5.94
C LYS A 421 0.26 -3.49 5.07
N LEU A 422 0.95 -4.63 5.03
CA LEU A 422 2.20 -4.75 4.28
C LEU A 422 1.96 -4.69 2.77
N TYR A 423 0.86 -5.23 2.24
CA TYR A 423 0.56 -5.14 0.81
C TYR A 423 0.34 -3.69 0.36
N LEU A 424 -0.29 -2.83 1.17
CA LEU A 424 -0.41 -1.42 0.80
C LEU A 424 0.96 -0.70 0.76
N GLN A 425 1.88 -1.05 1.65
CA GLN A 425 3.26 -0.54 1.61
C GLN A 425 3.99 -1.03 0.34
N VAL A 426 3.86 -2.31 0.01
CA VAL A 426 4.41 -2.91 -1.21
C VAL A 426 3.85 -2.23 -2.46
N TRP A 427 2.55 -1.92 -2.48
CA TRP A 427 1.92 -1.24 -3.60
C TRP A 427 2.53 0.14 -3.87
N MET A 428 2.80 0.92 -2.83
CA MET A 428 3.47 2.23 -2.98
C MET A 428 4.90 2.09 -3.51
N LEU A 429 5.68 1.15 -2.96
CA LEU A 429 7.04 0.85 -3.43
C LEU A 429 7.04 0.39 -4.90
N PHE A 430 6.15 -0.54 -5.24
CA PHE A 430 6.02 -1.06 -6.59
C PHE A 430 5.52 -0.01 -7.57
N ALA A 431 4.52 0.81 -7.24
CA ALA A 431 4.03 1.85 -8.14
C ALA A 431 5.12 2.82 -8.62
N VAL A 432 5.93 3.35 -7.70
CA VAL A 432 7.02 4.27 -8.06
C VAL A 432 8.14 3.53 -8.79
N SER A 433 8.57 2.37 -8.28
CA SER A 433 9.65 1.59 -8.89
C SER A 433 9.30 1.10 -10.31
N THR A 434 8.07 0.67 -10.53
CA THR A 434 7.53 0.26 -11.82
C THR A 434 7.33 1.43 -12.76
N GLY A 435 6.90 2.61 -12.28
CA GLY A 435 6.85 3.82 -13.10
C GLY A 435 8.24 4.23 -13.62
N ALA A 436 9.27 4.14 -12.76
CA ALA A 436 10.66 4.38 -13.16
C ALA A 436 11.18 3.33 -14.13
N ALA A 437 11.00 2.04 -13.81
CA ALA A 437 11.36 0.91 -14.66
C ALA A 437 10.70 1.00 -16.05
N PHE A 438 9.42 1.38 -16.10
CA PHE A 438 8.70 1.59 -17.35
C PHE A 438 9.33 2.71 -18.18
N GLY A 439 9.64 3.86 -17.57
CA GLY A 439 10.33 4.96 -18.26
C GLY A 439 11.68 4.52 -18.84
N TRP A 440 12.52 3.83 -18.05
CA TRP A 440 13.80 3.31 -18.55
C TRP A 440 13.62 2.27 -19.66
N LEU A 441 12.61 1.41 -19.58
CA LEU A 441 12.32 0.44 -20.64
C LEU A 441 11.91 1.13 -21.94
N LEU A 442 11.17 2.24 -21.89
CA LEU A 442 10.74 2.98 -23.08
C LEU A 442 11.94 3.51 -23.89
N ASP A 443 12.97 4.01 -23.22
CA ASP A 443 14.19 4.49 -23.87
C ASP A 443 14.93 3.35 -24.61
N GLU A 444 14.73 2.11 -24.18
CA GLU A 444 15.40 0.92 -24.71
C GLU A 444 14.62 0.27 -25.88
N PHE A 445 13.32 0.53 -26.01
CA PHE A 445 12.45 -0.07 -27.05
C PHE A 445 12.95 0.07 -28.49
N PRO A 446 13.59 1.18 -28.92
CA PRO A 446 14.15 1.28 -30.26
C PRO A 446 15.22 0.23 -30.56
N PHE A 447 15.90 -0.30 -29.54
CA PHE A 447 16.97 -1.29 -29.67
C PHE A 447 16.47 -2.73 -29.50
N TRP A 448 15.21 -2.93 -29.15
CA TRP A 448 14.63 -4.26 -28.96
C TRP A 448 14.34 -4.92 -30.30
N ASN A 449 14.51 -6.24 -30.35
CA ASN A 449 13.98 -7.01 -31.47
C ASN A 449 12.45 -6.78 -31.57
N PRO A 450 11.90 -6.54 -32.76
CA PRO A 450 10.46 -6.32 -32.94
C PRO A 450 9.57 -7.38 -32.28
N ARG A 451 9.96 -8.67 -32.33
CA ARG A 451 9.18 -9.75 -31.69
C ARG A 451 9.11 -9.60 -30.17
N TRP A 452 10.24 -9.29 -29.53
CA TRP A 452 10.31 -9.09 -28.08
C TRP A 452 9.49 -7.87 -27.65
N ARG A 453 9.59 -6.78 -28.42
CA ARG A 453 8.77 -5.58 -28.22
C ARG A 453 7.29 -5.88 -28.32
N THR A 454 6.85 -6.64 -29.34
CA THR A 454 5.45 -7.04 -29.50
C THR A 454 4.95 -7.89 -28.33
N ILE A 455 5.73 -8.88 -27.89
CA ILE A 455 5.36 -9.73 -26.73
C ILE A 455 5.18 -8.87 -25.47
N TYR A 456 6.13 -7.97 -25.21
CA TYR A 456 6.04 -7.06 -24.07
C TYR A 456 4.80 -6.17 -24.17
N GLN A 457 4.55 -5.55 -25.33
CA GLN A 457 3.42 -4.65 -25.54
C GLN A 457 2.08 -5.36 -25.37
N ILE A 458 1.91 -6.54 -25.97
CA ILE A 458 0.68 -7.33 -25.83
C ILE A 458 0.45 -7.69 -24.36
N GLY A 459 1.48 -8.23 -23.68
CA GLY A 459 1.38 -8.59 -22.27
C GLY A 459 1.03 -7.39 -21.39
N LEU A 460 1.70 -6.25 -21.60
CA LEU A 460 1.44 -5.02 -20.90
C LEU A 460 0.02 -4.50 -21.14
N TYR A 461 -0.45 -4.48 -22.40
CA TYR A 461 -1.80 -4.00 -22.74
C TYR A 461 -2.89 -4.88 -22.13
N LEU A 462 -2.72 -6.20 -22.13
CA LEU A 462 -3.68 -7.11 -21.49
C LEU A 462 -3.74 -6.89 -19.97
N LEU A 463 -2.59 -6.74 -19.31
CA LEU A 463 -2.53 -6.47 -17.87
C LEU A 463 -3.07 -5.08 -17.52
N LEU A 464 -2.74 -4.05 -18.31
CA LEU A 464 -3.29 -2.71 -18.12
C LEU A 464 -4.80 -2.69 -18.32
N ALA A 465 -5.31 -3.36 -19.36
CA ALA A 465 -6.75 -3.46 -19.60
C ALA A 465 -7.45 -4.13 -18.41
N GLY A 466 -6.95 -5.26 -17.92
CA GLY A 466 -7.53 -5.94 -16.75
C GLY A 466 -7.46 -5.13 -15.46
N ALA A 467 -6.39 -4.36 -15.25
CA ALA A 467 -6.26 -3.46 -14.10
C ALA A 467 -7.19 -2.25 -14.19
N PHE A 468 -7.33 -1.66 -15.38
CA PHE A 468 -8.21 -0.53 -15.65
C PHE A 468 -9.69 -0.91 -15.62
N MET A 469 -10.02 -2.18 -15.91
CA MET A 469 -11.38 -2.68 -15.79
C MET A 469 -11.93 -2.49 -14.38
N TYR A 470 -11.13 -2.69 -13.32
CA TYR A 470 -11.55 -2.38 -11.96
C TYR A 470 -11.94 -0.90 -11.82
N THR A 471 -11.13 0.02 -12.32
CA THR A 471 -11.41 1.46 -12.27
C THR A 471 -12.80 1.79 -12.82
N VAL A 472 -13.16 1.19 -13.97
CA VAL A 472 -14.46 1.43 -14.61
C VAL A 472 -15.60 0.70 -13.90
N THR A 473 -15.48 -0.62 -13.71
CA THR A 473 -16.59 -1.45 -13.23
C THR A 473 -16.86 -1.23 -11.75
N ALA A 474 -15.82 -1.14 -10.91
CA ALA A 474 -15.98 -0.92 -9.47
C ALA A 474 -16.57 0.46 -9.18
N THR A 475 -16.12 1.51 -9.88
CA THR A 475 -16.66 2.87 -9.71
C THR A 475 -18.13 2.93 -10.11
N THR A 476 -18.46 2.36 -11.28
CA THR A 476 -19.85 2.33 -11.76
C THR A 476 -20.75 1.56 -10.80
N ASP A 477 -20.31 0.39 -10.34
CA ASP A 477 -21.05 -0.42 -9.39
C ASP A 477 -21.24 0.30 -8.05
N LYS A 478 -20.18 0.90 -7.49
CA LYS A 478 -20.25 1.66 -6.23
C LYS A 478 -21.23 2.82 -6.29
N ILE A 479 -21.24 3.57 -7.40
CA ILE A 479 -22.22 4.65 -7.62
C ILE A 479 -23.63 4.04 -7.67
N SER A 480 -23.85 3.00 -8.48
CA SER A 480 -25.18 2.39 -8.63
C SER A 480 -25.71 1.72 -7.35
N ASP A 481 -24.80 1.24 -6.49
CA ASP A 481 -25.10 0.58 -5.22
C ASP A 481 -25.42 1.59 -4.12
N ARG A 482 -24.67 2.70 -4.03
CA ARG A 482 -24.76 3.62 -2.88
C ARG A 482 -25.48 4.92 -3.14
N PHE A 483 -25.61 5.35 -4.40
CA PHE A 483 -26.22 6.63 -4.71
C PHE A 483 -27.70 6.44 -5.05
N ARG A 484 -28.56 7.26 -4.46
CA ARG A 484 -29.95 7.38 -4.91
C ARG A 484 -30.04 8.29 -6.13
N ASP A 485 -30.85 7.90 -7.10
CA ASP A 485 -31.07 8.68 -8.33
C ASP A 485 -31.87 9.96 -8.07
N THR A 486 -32.76 9.93 -7.09
CA THR A 486 -33.58 11.08 -6.69
C THR A 486 -32.85 12.07 -5.79
N ALA A 487 -31.70 11.69 -5.22
CA ALA A 487 -30.93 12.56 -4.35
C ALA A 487 -30.04 13.49 -5.18
N PRO A 488 -30.06 14.81 -4.93
CA PRO A 488 -29.20 15.75 -5.65
C PRO A 488 -27.73 15.47 -5.33
N ARG A 489 -26.85 15.72 -6.31
CA ARG A 489 -25.40 15.58 -6.15
C ARG A 489 -24.85 16.87 -5.53
N THR A 490 -24.52 16.82 -4.24
CA THR A 490 -24.01 17.96 -3.47
C THR A 490 -22.74 17.61 -2.71
N LEU A 491 -21.97 18.62 -2.31
CA LEU A 491 -20.81 18.43 -1.41
C LEU A 491 -21.20 18.07 0.02
N ASP A 492 -22.45 18.34 0.44
CA ASP A 492 -22.96 17.93 1.75
C ASP A 492 -23.33 16.44 1.76
N GLY A 493 -22.54 15.64 2.47
CA GLY A 493 -22.73 14.20 2.64
C GLY A 493 -23.99 13.79 3.40
N MET A 494 -24.74 14.73 3.99
CA MET A 494 -26.03 14.44 4.62
C MET A 494 -27.23 14.59 3.67
N THR A 495 -27.07 15.20 2.49
CA THR A 495 -28.19 15.52 1.60
C THR A 495 -29.00 14.30 1.18
N PHE A 496 -28.34 13.15 0.98
CA PHE A 496 -29.01 11.90 0.60
C PHE A 496 -30.07 11.44 1.60
N MET A 497 -29.95 11.80 2.88
CA MET A 497 -30.87 11.39 3.93
C MET A 497 -32.30 11.87 3.68
N ASN A 498 -32.47 13.04 3.05
CA ASN A 498 -33.80 13.57 2.72
C ASN A 498 -34.54 12.73 1.66
N TYR A 499 -33.81 11.88 0.93
CA TYR A 499 -34.31 11.10 -0.21
C TYR A 499 -34.20 9.58 0.02
N SER A 500 -33.64 9.18 1.16
CA SER A 500 -33.26 7.79 1.41
C SER A 500 -34.01 7.19 2.58
N LYS A 501 -34.13 5.87 2.51
CA LYS A 501 -34.69 5.04 3.56
C LYS A 501 -33.68 3.95 3.90
N HIS A 502 -33.63 3.56 5.16
CA HIS A 502 -32.82 2.46 5.67
C HIS A 502 -33.74 1.35 6.18
N PHE A 503 -33.30 0.09 6.12
CA PHE A 503 -34.12 -1.04 6.58
C PHE A 503 -33.41 -1.81 7.68
N GLU A 504 -34.02 -1.87 8.87
CA GLU A 504 -33.56 -2.67 10.01
C GLU A 504 -34.77 -3.24 10.76
N GLY A 505 -35.30 -4.36 10.27
CA GLY A 505 -36.55 -4.96 10.76
C GLY A 505 -37.80 -4.14 10.40
N GLN A 506 -37.65 -2.83 10.27
CA GLN A 506 -38.62 -1.87 9.77
C GLN A 506 -37.95 -0.82 8.88
N GLU A 507 -38.75 -0.16 8.06
CA GLU A 507 -38.30 0.94 7.21
C GLU A 507 -38.12 2.23 8.05
N ILE A 508 -36.93 2.84 7.97
CA ILE A 508 -36.56 4.06 8.68
C ILE A 508 -36.35 5.16 7.65
N LEU A 509 -37.16 6.22 7.73
CA LEU A 509 -37.01 7.41 6.87
C LEU A 509 -35.89 8.31 7.42
N LEU A 510 -34.79 8.41 6.67
CA LEU A 510 -33.59 9.13 7.12
C LEU A 510 -33.79 10.66 7.21
N LYS A 511 -34.84 11.20 6.57
CA LYS A 511 -35.21 12.63 6.63
C LYS A 511 -35.48 13.12 8.06
N HIS A 512 -35.93 12.24 8.96
CA HIS A 512 -36.21 12.60 10.35
C HIS A 512 -34.91 12.78 11.13
N ASP A 513 -33.96 11.86 10.95
CA ASP A 513 -32.61 11.98 11.52
C ASP A 513 -31.89 13.22 10.97
N TYR A 514 -32.01 13.49 9.66
CA TYR A 514 -31.43 14.70 9.05
C TYR A 514 -31.85 15.98 9.78
N ARG A 515 -33.16 16.15 10.05
CA ARG A 515 -33.70 17.33 10.74
C ARG A 515 -33.22 17.42 12.18
N ALA A 516 -33.19 16.29 12.89
CA ALA A 516 -32.72 16.24 14.28
C ALA A 516 -31.21 16.55 14.38
N ILE A 517 -30.39 15.97 13.49
CA ILE A 517 -28.95 16.25 13.42
C ILE A 517 -28.70 17.74 13.12
N ARG A 518 -29.42 18.32 12.16
CA ARG A 518 -29.30 19.75 11.83
C ARG A 518 -29.68 20.63 13.03
N TRP A 519 -30.79 20.33 13.69
CA TRP A 519 -31.18 21.05 14.90
C TRP A 519 -30.08 20.97 15.98
N MET A 520 -29.47 19.80 16.19
CA MET A 520 -28.37 19.67 17.15
C MET A 520 -27.15 20.50 16.76
N GLN A 521 -26.75 20.49 15.48
CA GLN A 521 -25.63 21.30 14.98
C GLN A 521 -25.88 22.81 15.17
N ASP A 522 -27.12 23.27 15.02
CA ASP A 522 -27.47 24.70 15.10
C ASP A 522 -27.68 25.18 16.56
N ASN A 523 -28.07 24.30 17.48
CA ASN A 523 -28.54 24.68 18.81
C ASN A 523 -27.63 24.21 19.96
N VAL A 524 -26.85 23.13 19.78
CA VAL A 524 -26.00 22.59 20.84
C VAL A 524 -24.67 23.34 20.84
N LYS A 525 -24.39 24.05 21.95
CA LYS A 525 -23.12 24.75 22.15
C LYS A 525 -22.09 23.85 22.83
N GLY A 526 -20.84 23.91 22.37
CA GLY A 526 -19.74 23.13 22.92
C GLY A 526 -19.75 21.66 22.47
N SER A 527 -19.28 20.76 23.32
CA SER A 527 -19.23 19.31 23.03
C SER A 527 -19.79 18.49 24.20
N PRO A 528 -21.05 18.71 24.61
CA PRO A 528 -21.67 17.93 25.66
C PRO A 528 -21.75 16.45 25.27
N VAL A 529 -21.69 15.57 26.28
CA VAL A 529 -21.87 14.13 26.10
C VAL A 529 -23.34 13.81 25.88
N ILE A 530 -23.66 13.03 24.86
CA ILE A 530 -25.03 12.61 24.51
C ILE A 530 -25.24 11.12 24.75
N VAL A 531 -26.49 10.74 24.98
CA VAL A 531 -26.95 9.35 25.02
C VAL A 531 -27.71 9.06 23.74
N GLU A 532 -27.32 8.02 23.02
CA GLU A 532 -28.04 7.51 21.85
C GLU A 532 -28.01 5.97 21.85
N SER A 533 -28.75 5.34 20.92
CA SER A 533 -28.83 3.89 20.87
C SER A 533 -27.48 3.25 20.54
N ASN A 534 -27.22 2.10 21.17
CA ASN A 534 -26.07 1.23 20.88
C ASN A 534 -26.55 -0.04 20.16
N CYS A 535 -25.76 -0.52 19.20
CA CYS A 535 -26.07 -1.70 18.41
C CYS A 535 -24.77 -2.36 17.89
N THR A 536 -24.90 -3.56 17.32
CA THR A 536 -23.78 -4.23 16.64
C THR A 536 -23.34 -3.45 15.39
N GLU A 537 -22.14 -3.73 14.90
CA GLU A 537 -21.54 -3.06 13.75
C GLU A 537 -22.44 -3.15 12.50
N TYR A 538 -22.28 -2.17 11.60
CA TYR A 538 -23.00 -2.08 10.32
C TYR A 538 -24.52 -1.95 10.43
N ARG A 539 -24.99 -1.37 11.54
CA ARG A 539 -26.38 -0.94 11.76
C ARG A 539 -26.46 0.58 11.96
N TRP A 540 -27.66 1.14 11.88
CA TRP A 540 -27.99 2.57 11.86
C TRP A 540 -28.09 3.20 13.26
N CYS A 541 -27.16 2.86 14.14
CA CYS A 541 -26.98 3.49 15.46
C CYS A 541 -25.69 4.34 15.51
N THR A 542 -25.48 5.07 16.61
CA THR A 542 -24.33 6.00 16.77
C THR A 542 -24.29 7.14 15.73
N ARG A 543 -25.41 7.36 15.03
CA ARG A 543 -25.50 8.30 13.91
C ARG A 543 -25.45 9.75 14.39
N TYR A 544 -25.98 10.06 15.57
CA TYR A 544 -25.96 11.44 16.07
C TYR A 544 -24.53 11.86 16.39
N THR A 545 -23.75 11.03 17.09
CA THR A 545 -22.32 11.27 17.33
C THR A 545 -21.52 11.39 16.04
N ILE A 546 -21.76 10.53 15.04
CA ILE A 546 -21.03 10.56 13.75
C ILE A 546 -21.23 11.89 13.01
N TYR A 547 -22.48 12.38 12.91
CA TYR A 547 -22.78 13.57 12.11
C TYR A 547 -22.63 14.90 12.86
N THR A 548 -22.75 14.90 14.19
CA THR A 548 -22.61 16.13 15.01
C THR A 548 -21.20 16.31 15.57
N GLY A 549 -20.43 15.23 15.70
CA GLY A 549 -19.16 15.22 16.41
C GLY A 549 -19.30 15.26 17.94
N LEU A 550 -20.53 15.22 18.47
CA LEU A 550 -20.77 15.19 19.92
C LEU A 550 -20.38 13.84 20.51
N PRO A 551 -19.64 13.80 21.63
CA PRO A 551 -19.22 12.54 22.23
C PRO A 551 -20.43 11.73 22.76
N GLY A 552 -20.50 10.44 22.41
CA GLY A 552 -21.49 9.51 22.97
C GLY A 552 -20.99 8.80 24.23
N VAL A 553 -21.91 8.38 25.12
CA VAL A 553 -21.58 7.56 26.31
C VAL A 553 -20.97 6.21 25.91
N VAL A 554 -21.55 5.57 24.88
CA VAL A 554 -21.09 4.29 24.32
C VAL A 554 -21.07 4.42 22.79
N GLY A 555 -19.92 4.16 22.17
CA GLY A 555 -19.79 4.06 20.71
C GLY A 555 -19.89 2.61 20.23
N TRP A 556 -19.57 2.37 18.95
CA TRP A 556 -19.56 1.02 18.35
C TRP A 556 -18.83 -0.02 19.20
N ASN A 557 -19.47 -1.17 19.38
CA ASN A 557 -19.04 -2.23 20.27
C ASN A 557 -17.60 -2.68 19.98
N TRP A 558 -17.27 -3.05 18.75
CA TRP A 558 -15.92 -3.51 18.38
C TRP A 558 -14.87 -2.43 18.51
N HIS A 559 -15.19 -1.17 18.19
CA HIS A 559 -14.27 -0.05 18.40
C HIS A 559 -14.00 0.20 19.88
N GLN A 560 -15.00 0.04 20.75
CA GLN A 560 -14.76 0.09 22.20
C GLN A 560 -13.83 -1.05 22.62
N ARG A 561 -14.10 -2.30 22.19
CA ARG A 561 -13.29 -3.48 22.54
C ARG A 561 -11.84 -3.34 22.08
N GLN A 562 -11.65 -2.93 20.84
CA GLN A 562 -10.33 -2.65 20.29
C GLN A 562 -9.65 -1.55 21.11
N GLN A 563 -10.29 -0.40 21.34
CA GLN A 563 -9.75 0.70 22.15
C GLN A 563 -9.35 0.31 23.57
N ARG A 564 -9.97 -0.73 24.11
CA ARG A 564 -9.79 -1.19 25.49
C ARG A 564 -9.17 -2.58 25.56
N GLY A 565 -8.48 -3.03 24.51
CA GLY A 565 -7.84 -4.35 24.46
C GLY A 565 -6.76 -4.59 25.52
N PHE A 566 -6.37 -3.55 26.28
CA PHE A 566 -5.44 -3.62 27.41
C PHE A 566 -6.14 -3.69 28.78
N VAL A 567 -7.47 -3.58 28.85
CA VAL A 567 -8.28 -3.80 30.05
C VAL A 567 -9.14 -5.05 29.89
N GLU A 568 -9.66 -5.57 31.00
CA GLU A 568 -10.42 -6.82 31.05
C GLU A 568 -11.61 -6.82 30.05
N PRO A 569 -11.81 -7.87 29.24
CA PRO A 569 -12.80 -7.90 28.15
C PRO A 569 -14.23 -7.56 28.59
N LEU A 570 -14.58 -7.95 29.82
CA LEU A 570 -15.91 -7.75 30.40
C LEU A 570 -16.20 -6.29 30.77
N ILE A 571 -15.21 -5.40 30.86
CA ILE A 571 -15.44 -4.00 31.24
C ILE A 571 -16.32 -3.26 30.22
N ILE A 572 -16.33 -3.68 28.96
CA ILE A 572 -17.20 -3.09 27.94
C ILE A 572 -18.56 -3.73 27.95
N GLU A 573 -18.63 -5.05 28.09
CA GLU A 573 -19.89 -5.77 28.20
C GLU A 573 -20.66 -5.27 29.43
N ASN A 574 -20.00 -5.08 30.56
CA ASN A 574 -20.56 -4.51 31.80
C ASN A 574 -20.90 -3.01 31.71
N ARG A 575 -20.43 -2.29 30.69
CA ARG A 575 -20.86 -0.90 30.43
C ARG A 575 -22.09 -0.82 29.52
N ILE A 576 -22.38 -1.91 28.80
CA ILE A 576 -23.46 -1.99 27.81
C ILE A 576 -24.66 -2.76 28.40
N ALA A 577 -24.40 -3.78 29.21
CA ALA A 577 -25.37 -4.49 30.04
C ALA A 577 -25.88 -3.58 31.17
#